data_AF-A0A2U2CDS1-F1
#
_entry.id   AF-A0A2U2CDS1-F1
#
_cell.length_a   1.000
_cell.length_b   1.000
_cell.length_c   1.000
_cell.angle_alpha   90.00
_cell.angle_beta   90.00
_cell.angle_gamma   90.00
#
_symmetry.space_group_name_H-M   'P 1'
#
loop_
_entity.id
_entity.type
_entity.pdbx_description
1 polymer ?
#
loop_
_entity_poly.entity_id
_entity_poly.type
_entity_poly.pdbx_seq_one_letter_code
_entity_poly.pdbx_strand_id
1 'polypeptide(L)'
;MQMSAKGRVFLKREEGEVLRAYRDPAGVWTIGVGLTAASGVVTPKAGMEITRERSDTLLARALRKYEARAGAAMPRAAQHEFDAGVSFDFNTGGIHRASWVKAWKAGNWAATRAALSKWVKGGGRVLPGLQRRREAEFALLRDADYGRVGTATRPGRARIALPMTEGEIAALVRALASLGYGDAEPATHPTSVAVRGFQHDHGLIVDGIVGRATLSTVERMLAARRKAGQAAAAGAAGGAESATGTVAGAAGGADWVGWAMLVIAGLWAAWLIWTYRDAVAARLQRRLPGAAAILRRF
;
A
#
# COMPACT_ATOMS: atom_id res chain seq x y z
N MET A 1 -18.25 23.30 8.83
CA MET A 1 -18.56 21.94 9.31
C MET A 1 -17.28 21.13 9.35
N GLN A 2 -17.22 20.08 10.16
CA GLN A 2 -16.11 19.11 10.17
C GLN A 2 -16.67 17.73 9.84
N MET A 3 -15.82 16.83 9.33
CA MET A 3 -16.23 15.48 8.99
C MET A 3 -16.63 14.73 10.27
N SER A 4 -17.77 14.03 10.24
CA SER A 4 -18.26 13.30 11.41
C SER A 4 -17.38 12.09 11.74
N ALA A 5 -17.55 11.52 12.94
CA ALA A 5 -16.86 10.28 13.31
C ALA A 5 -17.23 9.11 12.36
N LYS A 6 -18.51 9.00 11.97
CA LYS A 6 -18.97 8.00 11.00
C LYS A 6 -18.39 8.26 9.61
N GLY A 7 -18.28 9.53 9.21
CA GLY A 7 -17.62 9.95 7.98
C GLY A 7 -16.15 9.57 7.94
N ARG A 8 -15.41 9.74 9.05
CA ARG A 8 -14.01 9.30 9.14
C ARG A 8 -13.87 7.78 9.00
N VAL A 9 -14.77 7.01 9.60
CA VAL A 9 -14.80 5.54 9.45
C VAL A 9 -15.08 5.15 7.99
N PHE A 10 -16.05 5.81 7.35
CA PHE A 10 -16.33 5.62 5.92
C PHE A 10 -15.09 5.90 5.07
N LEU A 11 -14.44 7.05 5.26
CA LEU A 11 -13.25 7.44 4.50
C LEU A 11 -12.09 6.46 4.69
N LYS A 12 -11.82 6.05 5.93
CA LYS A 12 -10.77 5.06 6.24
C LYS A 12 -10.99 3.75 5.50
N ARG A 13 -12.24 3.31 5.37
CA ARG A 13 -12.58 2.09 4.61
C ARG A 13 -12.31 2.25 3.11
N GLU A 14 -12.55 3.42 2.55
CA GLU A 14 -12.29 3.69 1.13
C GLU A 14 -10.80 3.88 0.80
N GLU A 15 -10.03 4.50 1.71
CA GLU A 15 -8.61 4.80 1.51
C GLU A 15 -7.66 3.67 1.96
N GLY A 16 -8.05 2.92 3.00
CA GLY A 16 -7.12 2.09 3.75
C GLY A 16 -6.41 2.87 4.86
N GLU A 17 -6.06 2.17 5.94
CA GLU A 17 -5.19 2.69 7.00
C GLU A 17 -3.99 1.75 7.17
N VAL A 18 -2.78 2.27 6.97
CA VAL A 18 -1.53 1.51 7.09
C VAL A 18 -0.63 2.18 8.11
N LEU A 19 -0.47 1.56 9.28
CA LEU A 19 0.23 2.15 10.42
C LEU A 19 1.76 2.22 10.24
N ARG A 20 2.31 1.47 9.29
CA ARG A 20 3.73 1.46 8.95
C ARG A 20 3.98 2.14 7.61
N ALA A 21 4.97 3.02 7.55
CA ALA A 21 5.31 3.73 6.32
C ALA A 21 5.69 2.75 5.21
N TYR A 22 5.11 2.95 4.03
CA TYR A 22 5.33 2.15 2.84
C TYR A 22 5.56 3.04 1.62
N ARG A 23 6.08 2.46 0.53
CA ARG A 23 6.16 3.12 -0.78
C ARG A 23 4.92 2.76 -1.58
N ASP A 24 4.19 3.77 -2.04
CA ASP A 24 3.06 3.56 -2.96
C ASP A 24 3.54 3.15 -4.38
N PRO A 25 2.64 2.81 -5.32
CA PRO A 25 3.04 2.47 -6.69
C PRO A 25 3.80 3.56 -7.44
N ALA A 26 3.69 4.82 -7.01
CA ALA A 26 4.46 5.95 -7.56
C ALA A 26 5.81 6.14 -6.85
N GLY A 27 6.16 5.26 -5.90
CA GLY A 27 7.39 5.33 -5.14
C GLY A 27 7.40 6.42 -4.08
N VAL A 28 6.27 6.96 -3.66
CA VAL A 28 6.18 8.00 -2.60
C VAL A 28 6.02 7.34 -1.23
N TRP A 29 6.70 7.87 -0.21
CA TRP A 29 6.52 7.41 1.17
C TRP A 29 5.15 7.85 1.71
N THR A 30 4.36 6.87 2.16
CA THR A 30 2.96 7.01 2.58
C THR A 30 2.73 6.29 3.91
N ILE A 31 1.90 6.86 4.79
CA ILE A 31 1.53 6.28 6.10
C ILE A 31 0.11 6.68 6.51
N GLY A 32 -0.49 5.93 7.43
CA GLY A 32 -1.84 6.15 7.93
C GLY A 32 -2.86 6.01 6.80
N VAL A 33 -3.74 7.00 6.68
CA VAL A 33 -4.82 7.04 5.68
C VAL A 33 -4.35 7.73 4.40
N GLY A 34 -3.36 7.13 3.73
CA GLY A 34 -2.83 7.66 2.46
C GLY A 34 -2.02 8.97 2.58
N LEU A 35 -1.47 9.28 3.75
CA LEU A 35 -0.78 10.55 4.00
C LEU A 35 0.68 10.51 3.54
N THR A 36 1.07 11.47 2.70
CA THR A 36 2.43 11.66 2.19
C THR A 36 3.04 12.97 2.70
N ALA A 37 4.32 13.25 2.41
CA ALA A 37 4.92 14.56 2.70
C ALA A 37 4.11 15.74 2.13
N ALA A 38 3.49 15.56 0.96
CA ALA A 38 2.66 16.57 0.31
C ALA A 38 1.34 16.85 1.06
N SER A 39 0.94 15.99 2.00
CA SER A 39 -0.18 16.28 2.90
C SER A 39 0.10 17.45 3.84
N GLY A 40 1.38 17.77 4.09
CA GLY A 40 1.82 18.83 5.00
C GLY A 40 1.64 18.50 6.49
N VAL A 41 1.12 17.31 6.84
CA VAL A 41 0.87 16.92 8.24
C VAL A 41 1.87 15.90 8.77
N VAL A 42 2.55 15.18 7.88
CA VAL A 42 3.56 14.17 8.21
C VAL A 42 4.56 14.06 7.06
N THR A 43 5.81 13.73 7.34
CA THR A 43 6.82 13.35 6.35
C THR A 43 7.21 11.90 6.59
N PRO A 44 6.56 10.93 5.91
CA PRO A 44 6.82 9.52 6.15
C PRO A 44 8.22 9.13 5.65
N LYS A 45 8.87 8.20 6.36
CA LYS A 45 10.23 7.72 6.06
C LYS A 45 10.34 6.23 6.35
N ALA A 46 11.37 5.59 5.80
CA ALA A 46 11.64 4.17 6.02
C ALA A 46 11.63 3.82 7.52
N GLY A 47 10.90 2.76 7.88
CA GLY A 47 10.81 2.27 9.25
C GLY A 47 9.93 3.09 10.20
N MET A 48 9.30 4.18 9.74
CA MET A 48 8.34 4.93 10.55
C MET A 48 7.07 4.10 10.79
N GLU A 49 6.59 4.12 12.03
CA GLU A 49 5.35 3.48 12.46
C GLU A 49 4.58 4.45 13.36
N ILE A 50 3.25 4.40 13.31
CA ILE A 50 2.35 5.25 14.10
C ILE A 50 1.23 4.42 14.72
N THR A 51 0.72 4.87 15.85
CA THR A 51 -0.48 4.27 16.44
C THR A 51 -1.74 4.68 15.67
N ARG A 52 -2.87 4.00 15.90
CA ARG A 52 -4.16 4.36 15.30
C ARG A 52 -4.61 5.76 15.72
N GLU A 53 -4.39 6.12 16.98
CA GLU A 53 -4.73 7.44 17.54
C GLU A 53 -3.89 8.54 16.88
N ARG A 54 -2.61 8.24 16.61
CA ARG A 54 -1.75 9.15 15.86
C ARG A 54 -2.20 9.28 14.41
N SER A 55 -2.57 8.17 13.77
CA SER A 55 -3.15 8.16 12.41
C SER A 55 -4.42 9.01 12.34
N ASP A 56 -5.32 8.88 13.31
CA ASP A 56 -6.54 9.71 13.43
C ASP A 56 -6.23 11.20 13.58
N THR A 57 -5.26 11.53 14.44
CA THR A 57 -4.84 12.92 14.63
C THR A 57 -4.26 13.52 13.33
N LEU A 58 -3.47 12.75 12.60
CA LEU A 58 -2.89 13.18 11.33
C LEU A 58 -3.97 13.33 10.25
N LEU A 59 -4.91 12.37 10.17
CA LEU A 59 -6.04 12.43 9.26
C LEU A 59 -6.89 13.68 9.53
N ALA A 60 -7.27 13.94 10.78
CA ALA A 60 -8.07 15.11 11.14
C ALA A 60 -7.39 16.42 10.71
N ARG A 61 -6.06 16.53 10.87
CA ARG A 61 -5.30 17.69 10.40
C ARG A 61 -5.30 17.82 8.87
N ALA A 62 -5.17 16.70 8.17
CA ALA A 62 -5.17 16.66 6.70
C ALA A 62 -6.54 16.99 6.12
N LEU A 63 -7.62 16.61 6.82
CA LEU A 63 -9.00 16.85 6.39
C LEU A 63 -9.38 18.32 6.35
N ARG A 64 -8.78 19.19 7.19
CA ARG A 64 -9.14 20.61 7.29
C ARG A 64 -9.22 21.34 5.95
N LYS A 65 -8.30 21.06 5.02
CA LYS A 65 -8.32 21.68 3.69
C LYS A 65 -9.50 21.19 2.83
N TYR A 66 -9.86 19.91 2.94
CA TYR A 66 -10.97 19.31 2.21
C TYR A 66 -12.32 19.70 2.83
N GLU A 67 -12.39 19.80 4.16
CA GLU A 67 -13.55 20.31 4.89
C GLU A 67 -13.88 21.75 4.51
N ALA A 68 -12.86 22.62 4.41
CA ALA A 68 -13.04 24.00 3.96
C ALA A 68 -13.56 24.06 2.51
N ARG A 69 -12.97 23.27 1.61
CA ARG A 69 -13.36 23.20 0.19
C ARG A 69 -14.79 22.65 0.02
N ALA A 70 -15.12 21.57 0.71
CA ALA A 70 -16.47 21.00 0.71
C ALA A 70 -17.48 21.99 1.30
N GLY A 71 -17.15 22.67 2.38
CA GLY A 71 -18.02 23.67 3.02
C GLY A 71 -18.34 24.85 2.11
N ALA A 72 -17.35 25.31 1.32
CA ALA A 72 -17.57 26.35 0.32
C ALA A 72 -18.36 25.83 -0.90
N ALA A 73 -18.10 24.60 -1.35
CA ALA A 73 -18.78 24.03 -2.51
C ALA A 73 -20.24 23.66 -2.21
N MET A 74 -20.53 23.18 -1.00
CA MET A 74 -21.80 22.62 -0.56
C MET A 74 -22.37 23.38 0.65
N PRO A 75 -22.74 24.66 0.50
CA PRO A 75 -23.31 25.42 1.60
C PRO A 75 -24.63 24.79 2.05
N ARG A 76 -24.86 24.74 3.37
CA ARG A 76 -26.05 24.16 4.01
C ARG A 76 -26.24 22.65 3.83
N ALA A 77 -25.21 21.94 3.38
CA ALA A 77 -25.25 20.48 3.34
C ALA A 77 -25.57 19.89 4.73
N ALA A 78 -26.39 18.85 4.76
CA ALA A 78 -26.54 18.01 5.93
C ALA A 78 -25.21 17.31 6.24
N GLN A 79 -25.04 16.81 7.47
CA GLN A 79 -23.75 16.23 7.89
C GLN A 79 -23.31 15.04 7.01
N HIS A 80 -24.23 14.16 6.61
CA HIS A 80 -23.93 13.02 5.74
C HIS A 80 -23.57 13.46 4.32
N GLU A 81 -24.21 14.51 3.81
CA GLU A 81 -23.89 15.09 2.52
C GLU A 81 -22.49 15.72 2.52
N PHE A 82 -22.17 16.46 3.59
CA PHE A 82 -20.86 17.05 3.81
C PHE A 82 -19.77 15.97 3.90
N ASP A 83 -20.02 14.89 4.64
CA ASP A 83 -19.09 13.76 4.76
C ASP A 83 -18.82 13.09 3.39
N ALA A 84 -19.85 12.90 2.57
CA ALA A 84 -19.69 12.39 1.20
C ALA A 84 -18.85 13.35 0.33
N GLY A 85 -19.12 14.66 0.41
CA GLY A 85 -18.37 15.68 -0.31
C GLY A 85 -16.89 15.73 0.08
N VAL A 86 -16.59 15.61 1.38
CA VAL A 86 -15.20 15.53 1.88
C VAL A 86 -14.52 14.24 1.40
N SER A 87 -15.19 13.08 1.45
CA SER A 87 -14.62 11.82 0.91
C SER A 87 -14.30 11.92 -0.58
N PHE A 88 -15.22 12.50 -1.36
CA PHE A 88 -15.04 12.70 -2.78
C PHE A 88 -13.83 13.62 -3.08
N ASP A 89 -13.72 14.73 -2.36
CA ASP A 89 -12.63 15.70 -2.56
C ASP A 89 -11.28 15.16 -2.08
N PHE A 90 -11.26 14.37 -1.01
CA PHE A 90 -10.04 13.71 -0.54
C PHE A 90 -9.40 12.84 -1.63
N ASN A 91 -10.23 12.10 -2.36
CA ASN A 91 -9.78 11.23 -3.45
C ASN A 91 -9.46 11.95 -4.76
N THR A 92 -10.19 13.03 -5.10
CA THR A 92 -10.14 13.62 -6.44
C THR A 92 -9.55 15.02 -6.50
N GLY A 93 -9.50 15.74 -5.37
CA GLY A 93 -9.31 17.18 -5.31
C GLY A 93 -10.29 17.95 -6.19
N GLY A 94 -11.46 17.35 -6.47
CA GLY A 94 -12.37 17.69 -7.56
C GLY A 94 -13.58 18.53 -7.20
N ILE A 95 -13.84 18.80 -5.92
CA ILE A 95 -15.19 19.21 -5.47
C ILE A 95 -15.72 20.47 -6.18
N HIS A 96 -14.88 21.49 -6.38
CA HIS A 96 -15.32 22.76 -6.99
C HIS A 96 -15.64 22.66 -8.49
N ARG A 97 -15.06 21.68 -9.20
CA ARG A 97 -15.32 21.46 -10.65
C ARG A 97 -16.31 20.33 -10.91
N ALA A 98 -16.77 19.66 -9.87
CA ALA A 98 -17.61 18.50 -10.00
C ALA A 98 -19.06 18.91 -10.31
N SER A 99 -19.53 18.57 -11.51
CA SER A 99 -20.90 18.89 -11.96
C SER A 99 -22.00 18.28 -11.10
N TRP A 100 -21.69 17.23 -10.32
CA TRP A 100 -22.65 16.65 -9.37
C TRP A 100 -23.02 17.64 -8.26
N VAL A 101 -22.13 18.56 -7.86
CA VAL A 101 -22.44 19.58 -6.83
C VAL A 101 -23.52 20.54 -7.32
N LYS A 102 -23.49 20.90 -8.61
CA LYS A 102 -24.55 21.71 -9.23
C LYS A 102 -25.88 20.97 -9.27
N ALA A 103 -25.86 19.69 -9.62
CA ALA A 103 -27.06 18.85 -9.64
C ALA A 103 -27.66 18.63 -8.23
N TRP A 104 -26.80 18.42 -7.23
CA TRP A 104 -27.19 18.30 -5.82
C TRP A 104 -27.85 19.59 -5.31
N LYS A 105 -27.29 20.77 -5.60
CA LYS A 105 -27.91 22.07 -5.26
C LYS A 105 -29.31 22.25 -5.86
N ALA A 106 -29.56 21.64 -7.02
CA ALA A 106 -30.86 21.66 -7.68
C ALA A 106 -31.82 20.55 -7.19
N GLY A 107 -31.42 19.73 -6.22
CA GLY A 107 -32.20 18.58 -5.75
C GLY A 107 -32.33 17.44 -6.77
N ASN A 108 -31.59 17.49 -7.90
CA ASN A 108 -31.71 16.51 -8.96
C ASN A 108 -30.79 15.30 -8.71
N TRP A 109 -31.29 14.36 -7.90
CA TRP A 109 -30.52 13.18 -7.50
C TRP A 109 -30.12 12.27 -8.66
N ALA A 110 -30.93 12.16 -9.72
CA ALA A 110 -30.59 11.39 -10.90
C ALA A 110 -29.38 11.99 -11.63
N ALA A 111 -29.39 13.31 -11.84
CA ALA A 111 -28.27 14.03 -12.43
C ALA A 111 -27.02 14.00 -11.53
N THR A 112 -27.19 14.07 -10.20
CA THR A 112 -26.10 13.94 -9.23
C THR A 112 -25.40 12.59 -9.37
N ARG A 113 -26.16 11.48 -9.40
CA ARG A 113 -25.61 10.13 -9.58
C ARG A 113 -24.87 10.00 -10.91
N ALA A 114 -25.50 10.44 -12.00
CA ALA A 114 -24.90 10.38 -13.34
C ALA A 114 -23.60 11.20 -13.43
N ALA A 115 -23.54 12.36 -12.75
CA ALA A 115 -22.35 13.18 -12.70
C ALA A 115 -21.24 12.59 -11.81
N LEU A 116 -21.57 11.92 -10.69
CA LEU A 116 -20.60 11.17 -9.87
C LEU A 116 -19.96 10.02 -10.66
N SER A 117 -20.75 9.29 -11.47
CA SER A 117 -20.27 8.20 -12.33
C SER A 117 -19.26 8.62 -13.39
N LYS A 118 -19.04 9.92 -13.62
CA LYS A 118 -17.98 10.42 -14.50
C LYS A 118 -16.60 10.35 -13.84
N TRP A 119 -16.54 10.25 -12.51
CA TRP A 119 -15.32 10.24 -11.68
C TRP A 119 -14.84 8.83 -11.34
N VAL A 120 -14.92 7.92 -12.32
CA VAL A 120 -14.58 6.50 -12.16
C VAL A 120 -13.35 6.09 -12.95
N LYS A 121 -12.67 7.03 -13.61
CA LYS A 121 -11.56 6.76 -14.51
C LYS A 121 -10.20 7.06 -13.87
N GLY A 122 -9.21 6.22 -14.15
CA GLY A 122 -7.80 6.45 -13.83
C GLY A 122 -6.93 5.86 -14.95
N GLY A 123 -5.90 6.59 -15.39
CA GLY A 123 -5.09 6.18 -16.55
C GLY A 123 -5.91 5.99 -17.84
N GLY A 124 -6.97 6.80 -18.03
CA GLY A 124 -7.86 6.74 -19.19
C GLY A 124 -8.91 5.62 -19.19
N ARG A 125 -8.85 4.66 -18.24
CA ARG A 125 -9.77 3.51 -18.16
C ARG A 125 -10.72 3.63 -16.97
N VAL A 126 -11.92 3.06 -17.10
CA VAL A 126 -12.85 2.91 -15.98
C VAL A 126 -12.27 1.90 -14.98
N LEU A 127 -12.18 2.31 -13.72
CA LEU A 127 -11.69 1.47 -12.63
C LEU A 127 -12.88 0.98 -11.79
N PRO A 128 -13.14 -0.34 -11.71
CA PRO A 128 -14.25 -0.89 -10.93
C PRO A 128 -14.23 -0.45 -9.45
N GLY A 129 -13.03 -0.24 -8.88
CA GLY A 129 -12.88 0.29 -7.53
C GLY A 129 -13.46 1.69 -7.36
N LEU A 130 -13.18 2.60 -8.30
CA LEU A 130 -13.72 3.95 -8.25
C LEU A 130 -15.22 3.97 -8.51
N GLN A 131 -15.74 3.10 -9.38
CA GLN A 131 -17.18 2.97 -9.59
C GLN A 131 -17.91 2.59 -8.30
N ARG A 132 -17.42 1.57 -7.58
CA ARG A 132 -17.99 1.18 -6.28
C ARG A 132 -17.92 2.31 -5.26
N ARG A 133 -16.79 3.02 -5.19
CA ARG A 133 -16.63 4.16 -4.28
C ARG A 133 -17.62 5.28 -4.59
N ARG A 134 -17.79 5.64 -5.87
CA ARG A 134 -18.76 6.68 -6.28
C ARG A 134 -20.20 6.29 -5.96
N GLU A 135 -20.54 5.01 -6.07
CA GLU A 135 -21.85 4.51 -5.66
C GLU A 135 -22.04 4.58 -4.14
N ALA A 136 -21.02 4.19 -3.36
CA ALA A 136 -21.05 4.29 -1.90
C ALA A 136 -21.15 5.75 -1.42
N GLU A 137 -20.42 6.66 -2.05
CA GLU A 137 -20.51 8.10 -1.76
C GLU A 137 -21.86 8.68 -2.16
N PHE A 138 -22.48 8.20 -3.25
CA PHE A 138 -23.83 8.60 -3.61
C PHE A 138 -24.87 8.12 -2.58
N ALA A 139 -24.76 6.88 -2.11
CA ALA A 139 -25.62 6.33 -1.06
C ALA A 139 -25.44 7.09 0.27
N LEU A 140 -24.20 7.45 0.63
CA LEU A 140 -23.93 8.31 1.78
C LEU A 140 -24.54 9.70 1.61
N LEU A 141 -24.37 10.30 0.43
CA LEU A 141 -24.88 11.63 0.10
C LEU A 141 -26.40 11.70 0.15
N ARG A 142 -27.11 10.71 -0.40
CA ARG A 142 -28.57 10.73 -0.56
C ARG A 142 -29.30 10.14 0.64
N ASP A 143 -28.83 9.01 1.14
CA ASP A 143 -29.58 8.14 2.05
C ASP A 143 -28.91 8.04 3.43
N ALA A 144 -27.84 8.80 3.67
CA ALA A 144 -27.01 8.73 4.88
C ALA A 144 -26.47 7.30 5.17
N ASP A 145 -26.27 6.50 4.13
CA ASP A 145 -25.72 5.15 4.25
C ASP A 145 -24.19 5.20 4.37
N TYR A 146 -23.68 5.05 5.59
CA TYR A 146 -22.25 4.95 5.86
C TYR A 146 -21.67 3.55 5.55
N GLY A 147 -22.49 2.63 5.03
CA GLY A 147 -22.22 1.21 4.90
C GLY A 147 -22.45 0.48 6.23
N ARG A 148 -23.25 -0.58 6.23
CA ARG A 148 -23.51 -1.43 7.41
C ARG A 148 -22.19 -1.81 8.11
N VAL A 149 -22.02 -1.33 9.34
CA VAL A 149 -21.05 -1.87 10.29
C VAL A 149 -21.62 -3.19 10.79
N GLY A 150 -21.16 -4.30 10.20
CA GLY A 150 -21.50 -5.66 10.64
C GLY A 150 -22.75 -6.28 10.00
N THR A 151 -22.55 -7.11 8.99
CA THR A 151 -23.19 -8.44 8.92
C THR A 151 -22.25 -9.36 8.14
N ALA A 152 -21.99 -10.53 8.71
CA ALA A 152 -21.17 -11.58 8.13
C ALA A 152 -21.60 -11.86 6.68
N THR A 153 -20.68 -11.69 5.73
CA THR A 153 -20.84 -12.31 4.42
C THR A 153 -20.60 -13.81 4.61
N ARG A 154 -21.61 -14.62 4.27
CA ARG A 154 -21.64 -16.08 4.33
C ARG A 154 -20.28 -16.72 3.94
N PRO A 155 -19.90 -17.84 4.59
CA PRO A 155 -18.67 -18.56 4.26
C PRO A 155 -18.83 -19.12 2.86
N GLY A 156 -17.93 -18.76 1.95
CA GLY A 156 -18.00 -19.29 0.58
C GLY A 156 -16.78 -18.90 -0.22
N ARG A 157 -16.63 -17.61 -0.53
CA ARG A 157 -15.50 -17.10 -1.34
C ARG A 157 -15.14 -15.67 -0.95
N ALA A 158 -13.85 -15.35 -0.93
CA ALA A 158 -13.38 -13.98 -0.83
C ALA A 158 -13.67 -13.23 -2.13
N ARG A 159 -14.00 -11.94 -2.03
CA ARG A 159 -14.29 -11.11 -3.20
C ARG A 159 -12.99 -10.59 -3.80
N ILE A 160 -12.74 -10.83 -5.08
CA ILE A 160 -11.54 -10.34 -5.76
C ILE A 160 -11.87 -9.00 -6.43
N ALA A 161 -11.17 -7.93 -6.05
CA ALA A 161 -11.44 -6.58 -6.52
C ALA A 161 -10.66 -6.18 -7.79
N LEU A 162 -9.73 -7.03 -8.23
CA LEU A 162 -8.81 -6.83 -9.35
C LEU A 162 -9.10 -7.87 -10.45
N PRO A 163 -8.99 -7.52 -11.74
CA PRO A 163 -9.03 -8.52 -12.80
C PRO A 163 -7.78 -9.39 -12.65
N MET A 164 -7.99 -10.68 -12.36
CA MET A 164 -6.94 -11.69 -12.24
C MET A 164 -7.35 -12.89 -13.09
N THR A 165 -6.38 -13.49 -13.76
CA THR A 165 -6.54 -14.76 -14.48
C THR A 165 -6.77 -15.90 -13.49
N GLU A 166 -7.38 -17.00 -13.92
CA GLU A 166 -7.57 -18.18 -13.07
C GLU A 166 -6.25 -18.71 -12.49
N GLY A 167 -5.15 -18.61 -13.25
CA GLY A 167 -3.81 -18.98 -12.79
C GLY A 167 -3.29 -18.11 -11.64
N GLU A 168 -3.52 -16.80 -11.68
CA GLU A 168 -3.12 -15.87 -10.61
C GLU A 168 -3.97 -16.05 -9.34
N ILE A 169 -5.26 -16.39 -9.51
CA ILE A 169 -6.16 -16.70 -8.40
C ILE A 169 -5.69 -17.98 -7.70
N ALA A 170 -5.35 -19.03 -8.46
CA ALA A 170 -4.81 -20.26 -7.90
C ALA A 170 -3.45 -20.03 -7.21
N ALA A 171 -2.60 -19.15 -7.76
CA ALA A 171 -1.34 -18.76 -7.12
C ALA A 171 -1.57 -18.03 -5.79
N LEU A 172 -2.58 -17.17 -5.71
CA LEU A 172 -2.96 -16.48 -4.48
C LEU A 172 -3.49 -17.44 -3.40
N VAL A 173 -4.29 -18.43 -3.77
CA VAL A 173 -4.78 -19.47 -2.83
C VAL A 173 -3.60 -20.22 -2.23
N ARG A 174 -2.69 -20.71 -3.08
CA ARG A 174 -1.46 -21.38 -2.61
C ARG A 174 -0.58 -20.47 -1.76
N ALA A 175 -0.50 -19.18 -2.12
CA ALA A 175 0.24 -18.19 -1.35
C ALA A 175 -0.33 -18.03 0.06
N LEU A 176 -1.64 -17.83 0.19
CA LEU A 176 -2.32 -17.71 1.49
C LEU A 176 -2.16 -18.99 2.32
N ALA A 177 -2.36 -20.17 1.72
CA ALA A 177 -2.16 -21.45 2.40
C ALA A 177 -0.72 -21.61 2.90
N SER A 178 0.29 -21.24 2.08
CA SER A 178 1.71 -21.29 2.48
C SER A 178 2.05 -20.31 3.62
N LEU A 179 1.25 -19.27 3.80
CA LEU A 179 1.35 -18.30 4.89
C LEU A 179 0.54 -18.70 6.13
N GLY A 180 -0.13 -19.86 6.10
CA GLY A 180 -0.93 -20.37 7.22
C GLY A 180 -2.41 -19.96 7.19
N TYR A 181 -2.89 -19.41 6.06
CA TYR A 181 -4.26 -18.95 5.90
C TYR A 181 -5.02 -19.81 4.87
N GLY A 182 -5.90 -20.69 5.36
CA GLY A 182 -6.73 -21.59 4.53
C GLY A 182 -6.13 -22.98 4.32
N ASP A 183 -6.91 -23.88 3.73
CA ASP A 183 -6.50 -25.27 3.49
C ASP A 183 -5.59 -25.40 2.26
N ALA A 184 -4.64 -26.34 2.28
CA ALA A 184 -3.68 -26.58 1.20
C ALA A 184 -4.29 -27.28 -0.04
N GLU A 185 -5.54 -27.71 0.06
CA GLU A 185 -6.31 -28.34 -1.02
C GLU A 185 -6.62 -27.35 -2.15
N PRO A 186 -6.82 -27.79 -3.40
CA PRO A 186 -6.88 -26.92 -4.58
C PRO A 186 -8.23 -26.19 -4.66
N ALA A 187 -8.50 -25.28 -3.74
CA ALA A 187 -9.61 -24.36 -3.85
C ALA A 187 -9.40 -23.44 -5.06
N THR A 188 -10.38 -23.38 -5.96
CA THR A 188 -10.34 -22.51 -7.15
C THR A 188 -10.33 -21.02 -6.78
N HIS A 189 -10.73 -20.66 -5.55
CA HIS A 189 -10.77 -19.29 -5.05
C HIS A 189 -10.40 -19.20 -3.56
N PRO A 190 -9.82 -18.08 -3.10
CA PRO A 190 -9.51 -17.89 -1.69
C PRO A 190 -10.78 -17.78 -0.86
N THR A 191 -10.81 -18.39 0.32
CA THR A 191 -11.97 -18.30 1.22
C THR A 191 -12.03 -16.93 1.89
N SER A 192 -13.25 -16.45 2.15
CA SER A 192 -13.45 -15.17 2.84
C SER A 192 -12.84 -15.18 4.25
N VAL A 193 -12.79 -16.36 4.89
CA VAL A 193 -12.16 -16.57 6.20
C VAL A 193 -10.64 -16.41 6.11
N ALA A 194 -9.98 -17.07 5.15
CA ALA A 194 -8.53 -16.97 4.97
C ALA A 194 -8.09 -15.52 4.67
N VAL A 195 -8.81 -14.83 3.78
CA VAL A 195 -8.49 -13.43 3.44
C VAL A 195 -8.74 -12.50 4.63
N ARG A 196 -9.82 -12.68 5.39
CA ARG A 196 -10.08 -11.89 6.60
C ARG A 196 -9.05 -12.13 7.69
N GLY A 197 -8.65 -13.39 7.92
CA GLY A 197 -7.59 -13.72 8.87
C GLY A 197 -6.26 -13.08 8.48
N PHE A 198 -5.86 -13.21 7.22
CA PHE A 198 -4.66 -12.55 6.69
C PHE A 198 -4.74 -11.03 6.83
N GLN A 199 -5.89 -10.43 6.52
CA GLN A 199 -6.10 -8.99 6.66
C GLN A 199 -6.00 -8.54 8.12
N HIS A 200 -6.60 -9.29 9.03
CA HIS A 200 -6.57 -9.00 10.46
C HIS A 200 -5.12 -9.00 10.98
N ASP A 201 -4.37 -10.07 10.70
CA ASP A 201 -3.03 -10.28 11.27
C ASP A 201 -1.98 -9.33 10.66
N HIS A 202 -2.22 -8.86 9.43
CA HIS A 202 -1.34 -7.90 8.76
C HIS A 202 -1.83 -6.45 8.84
N GLY A 203 -2.81 -6.16 9.72
CA GLY A 203 -3.28 -4.79 9.98
C GLY A 203 -3.94 -4.13 8.76
N LEU A 204 -4.54 -4.93 7.89
CA LEU A 204 -5.32 -4.49 6.73
C LEU A 204 -6.80 -4.37 7.11
N ILE A 205 -7.60 -3.75 6.24
CA ILE A 205 -9.06 -3.72 6.40
C ILE A 205 -9.60 -5.16 6.30
N VAL A 206 -10.30 -5.62 7.33
CA VAL A 206 -10.89 -6.97 7.41
C VAL A 206 -12.23 -7.02 6.67
N ASP A 207 -12.18 -6.84 5.35
CA ASP A 207 -13.36 -6.82 4.48
C ASP A 207 -13.56 -8.12 3.69
N GLY A 208 -12.58 -9.03 3.73
CA GLY A 208 -12.58 -10.28 2.95
C GLY A 208 -12.41 -10.04 1.45
N ILE A 209 -11.86 -8.88 1.08
CA ILE A 209 -11.65 -8.45 -0.30
C ILE A 209 -10.17 -8.51 -0.64
N VAL A 210 -9.86 -9.24 -1.70
CA VAL A 210 -8.51 -9.24 -2.27
C VAL A 210 -8.35 -8.00 -3.13
N GLY A 211 -7.81 -6.94 -2.52
CA GLY A 211 -7.39 -5.71 -3.19
C GLY A 211 -5.86 -5.62 -3.34
N ARG A 212 -5.36 -4.49 -3.88
CA ARG A 212 -3.91 -4.25 -4.07
C ARG A 212 -3.13 -4.32 -2.76
N ALA A 213 -3.70 -3.79 -1.67
CA ALA A 213 -3.08 -3.84 -0.35
C ALA A 213 -2.89 -5.29 0.12
N THR A 214 -3.94 -6.11 -0.03
CA THR A 214 -3.90 -7.55 0.31
C THR A 214 -2.85 -8.28 -0.53
N LEU A 215 -2.88 -8.16 -1.86
CA LEU A 215 -1.92 -8.83 -2.76
C LEU A 215 -0.47 -8.42 -2.49
N SER A 216 -0.20 -7.12 -2.41
CA SER A 216 1.16 -6.63 -2.18
C SER A 216 1.71 -7.11 -0.83
N THR A 217 0.83 -7.29 0.17
CA THR A 217 1.23 -7.82 1.47
C THR A 217 1.52 -9.31 1.37
N VAL A 218 0.69 -10.08 0.66
CA VAL A 218 0.93 -11.51 0.41
C VAL A 218 2.27 -11.71 -0.31
N GLU A 219 2.54 -10.97 -1.39
CA GLU A 219 3.79 -11.05 -2.14
C GLU A 219 5.01 -10.71 -1.29
N ARG A 220 4.90 -9.68 -0.44
CA ARG A 220 5.97 -9.31 0.52
C ARG A 220 6.22 -10.43 1.52
N MET A 221 5.18 -11.07 2.06
CA MET A 221 5.35 -12.16 3.01
C MET A 221 5.97 -13.39 2.34
N LEU A 222 5.61 -13.70 1.10
CA LEU A 222 6.27 -14.74 0.31
C LEU A 222 7.74 -14.43 0.00
N ALA A 223 8.07 -13.19 -0.33
CA ALA A 223 9.45 -12.77 -0.56
C ALA A 223 10.28 -12.84 0.72
N ALA A 224 9.71 -12.41 1.86
CA ALA A 224 10.35 -12.54 3.17
C ALA A 224 10.58 -14.01 3.56
N ARG A 225 9.60 -14.88 3.34
CA ARG A 225 9.71 -16.32 3.60
C ARG A 225 10.73 -17.00 2.68
N ARG A 226 10.78 -16.64 1.39
CA ARG A 226 11.83 -17.11 0.45
C ARG A 226 13.21 -16.66 0.86
N LYS A 227 13.37 -15.38 1.27
CA LYS A 227 14.64 -14.86 1.77
C LYS A 227 15.08 -15.55 3.06
N ALA A 228 14.14 -15.83 3.97
CA ALA A 228 14.41 -16.59 5.19
C ALA A 228 14.80 -18.05 4.86
N GLY A 229 14.13 -18.70 3.91
CA GLY A 229 14.47 -20.04 3.44
C GLY A 229 15.84 -20.11 2.75
N GLN A 230 16.19 -19.12 1.93
CA GLN A 230 17.52 -19.01 1.31
C GLN A 230 18.62 -18.75 2.35
N ALA A 231 18.35 -17.92 3.36
CA ALA A 231 19.28 -17.70 4.47
C ALA A 231 19.46 -18.97 5.33
N ALA A 232 18.38 -19.73 5.56
CA ALA A 232 18.44 -21.01 6.27
C ALA A 232 19.18 -22.08 5.46
N ALA A 233 18.97 -22.15 4.14
CA ALA A 233 19.68 -23.07 3.24
C ALA A 233 21.17 -22.71 3.11
N ALA A 234 21.51 -21.42 3.04
CA ALA A 234 22.91 -20.96 3.05
C ALA A 234 23.59 -21.23 4.41
N GLY A 235 22.85 -21.12 5.52
CA GLY A 235 23.34 -21.50 6.86
C GLY A 235 23.54 -23.01 7.02
N ALA A 236 22.66 -23.83 6.44
CA ALA A 236 22.80 -25.29 6.43
C ALA A 236 23.94 -25.77 5.52
N ALA A 237 24.15 -25.11 4.37
CA ALA A 237 25.28 -25.40 3.47
C ALA A 237 26.64 -24.98 4.06
N GLY A 238 26.68 -23.87 4.83
CA GLY A 238 27.89 -23.44 5.55
C GLY A 238 28.18 -24.22 6.84
N GLY A 239 27.22 -24.99 7.36
CA GLY A 239 27.38 -25.82 8.56
C GLY A 239 27.81 -27.27 8.29
N ALA A 240 27.92 -27.67 7.02
CA ALA A 240 28.25 -29.05 6.64
C ALA A 240 29.74 -29.30 6.34
N GLU A 241 30.60 -28.27 6.31
CA GLU A 241 32.06 -28.43 6.19
C GLU A 241 32.77 -28.11 7.51
N SER A 242 32.50 -28.91 8.54
CA SER A 242 33.39 -29.07 9.69
C SER A 242 33.09 -30.38 10.42
N ALA A 243 33.30 -31.50 9.74
CA ALA A 243 33.75 -32.73 10.37
C ALA A 243 34.21 -33.72 9.29
N THR A 244 35.42 -34.22 9.46
CA THR A 244 36.02 -35.40 8.79
C THR A 244 36.38 -35.29 7.30
N GLY A 245 37.67 -35.06 7.03
CA GLY A 245 38.28 -35.32 5.72
C GLY A 245 39.79 -35.11 5.74
N THR A 246 40.53 -36.19 5.98
CA THR A 246 41.99 -36.30 5.90
C THR A 246 42.55 -35.93 4.50
N VAL A 247 43.76 -35.35 4.53
CA VAL A 247 44.75 -35.07 3.45
C VAL A 247 44.66 -35.88 2.14
N ALA A 248 44.73 -35.19 1.00
CA ALA A 248 45.73 -35.40 -0.08
C ALA A 248 45.48 -34.41 -1.23
N GLY A 249 46.56 -33.79 -1.73
CA GLY A 249 46.50 -32.61 -2.60
C GLY A 249 46.29 -32.85 -4.09
N ALA A 250 46.14 -31.73 -4.81
CA ALA A 250 46.59 -31.56 -6.20
C ALA A 250 46.69 -30.06 -6.49
N ALA A 251 47.86 -29.66 -6.97
CA ALA A 251 48.21 -28.29 -7.34
C ALA A 251 47.70 -27.91 -8.74
N GLY A 252 47.66 -26.60 -9.00
CA GLY A 252 47.87 -26.02 -10.32
C GLY A 252 46.61 -25.67 -11.12
N GLY A 253 46.19 -24.40 -11.07
CA GLY A 253 45.01 -23.94 -11.81
C GLY A 253 44.73 -22.43 -11.79
N ALA A 254 45.73 -21.63 -12.17
CA ALA A 254 45.61 -20.30 -12.78
C ALA A 254 45.21 -19.10 -11.88
N ASP A 255 46.25 -18.38 -11.41
CA ASP A 255 46.19 -17.16 -10.59
C ASP A 255 45.30 -16.03 -11.16
N TRP A 256 44.97 -16.05 -12.46
CA TRP A 256 44.09 -15.05 -13.08
C TRP A 256 42.65 -15.09 -12.54
N VAL A 257 42.17 -16.22 -12.01
CA VAL A 257 40.82 -16.34 -11.45
C VAL A 257 40.69 -15.53 -10.17
N GLY A 258 41.73 -15.51 -9.33
CA GLY A 258 41.79 -14.67 -8.13
C GLY A 258 41.77 -13.18 -8.49
N TRP A 259 42.57 -12.78 -9.48
CA TRP A 259 42.60 -11.40 -9.97
C TRP A 259 41.27 -10.99 -10.64
N ALA A 260 40.63 -11.88 -11.40
CA ALA A 260 39.33 -11.63 -12.02
C ALA A 260 38.22 -11.42 -10.97
N MET A 261 38.22 -12.20 -9.88
CA MET A 261 37.27 -12.00 -8.78
C MET A 261 37.49 -10.67 -8.06
N LEU A 262 38.74 -10.24 -7.87
CA LEU A 262 39.04 -8.93 -7.27
C LEU A 262 38.60 -7.76 -8.17
N VAL A 263 38.75 -7.89 -9.49
CA VAL A 263 38.26 -6.88 -10.45
C VAL A 263 36.72 -6.81 -10.43
N ILE A 264 36.04 -7.95 -10.41
CA ILE A 264 34.57 -8.00 -10.32
C ILE A 264 34.07 -7.43 -8.99
N ALA A 265 34.72 -7.77 -7.88
CA ALA A 265 34.41 -7.21 -6.56
C ALA A 265 34.64 -5.69 -6.51
N GLY A 266 35.72 -5.21 -7.15
CA GLY A 266 36.02 -3.78 -7.30
C GLY A 266 34.97 -3.04 -8.13
N LEU A 267 34.56 -3.60 -9.27
CA LEU A 267 33.51 -3.04 -10.13
C LEU A 267 32.15 -3.05 -9.43
N TRP A 268 31.83 -4.11 -8.68
CA TRP A 268 30.61 -4.20 -7.89
C TRP A 268 30.60 -3.18 -6.75
N ALA A 269 31.73 -3.00 -6.05
CA ALA A 269 31.89 -1.98 -5.01
C ALA A 269 31.80 -0.57 -5.60
N ALA A 270 32.39 -0.31 -6.76
CA ALA A 270 32.28 0.97 -7.46
C ALA A 270 30.85 1.27 -7.91
N TRP A 271 30.14 0.25 -8.43
CA TRP A 271 28.72 0.35 -8.77
C TRP A 271 27.84 0.59 -7.53
N LEU A 272 28.16 -0.04 -6.40
CA LEU A 272 27.48 0.18 -5.12
C LEU A 272 27.73 1.61 -4.62
N ILE A 273 28.97 2.10 -4.69
CA ILE A 273 29.34 3.47 -4.31
C ILE A 273 28.63 4.50 -5.19
N TRP A 274 28.49 4.25 -6.50
CA TRP A 274 27.69 5.08 -7.39
C TRP A 274 26.21 5.06 -7.01
N THR A 275 25.62 3.87 -6.92
CA THR A 275 24.17 3.70 -6.70
C THR A 275 23.72 4.26 -5.35
N TYR A 276 24.62 4.27 -4.35
CA TYR A 276 24.38 4.79 -3.01
C TYR A 276 25.15 6.08 -2.70
N ARG A 277 25.59 6.83 -3.73
CA ARG A 277 26.49 7.99 -3.58
C ARG A 277 26.02 9.02 -2.54
N ASP A 278 24.73 9.33 -2.53
CA ASP A 278 24.16 10.36 -1.66
C ASP A 278 24.09 9.90 -0.19
N ALA A 279 23.81 8.61 0.03
CA ALA A 279 23.77 8.00 1.35
C ALA A 279 25.17 7.83 1.95
N VAL A 280 26.17 7.51 1.11
CA VAL A 280 27.57 7.37 1.51
C VAL A 280 28.18 8.75 1.77
N ALA A 281 27.95 9.74 0.92
CA ALA A 281 28.42 11.12 1.11
C ALA A 281 27.83 11.75 2.37
N ALA A 282 26.54 11.52 2.67
CA ALA A 282 25.91 12.00 3.91
C ALA A 282 26.54 11.40 5.18
N ARG A 283 27.07 10.17 5.10
CA ARG A 283 27.73 9.48 6.21
C ARG A 283 29.20 9.87 6.36
N LEU A 284 29.90 10.11 5.25
CA LEU A 284 31.30 10.56 5.23
C LEU A 284 31.48 12.04 5.56
N GLN A 285 30.46 12.88 5.39
CA GLN A 285 30.57 14.33 5.58
C GLN A 285 31.04 14.76 6.98
N ARG A 286 30.82 13.93 8.00
CA ARG A 286 31.29 14.18 9.37
C ARG A 286 32.73 13.73 9.63
N ARG A 287 33.29 12.84 8.80
CA ARG A 287 34.62 12.22 9.05
C ARG A 287 35.67 12.60 7.99
N LEU A 288 35.29 12.76 6.72
CA LEU A 288 36.19 13.11 5.61
C LEU A 288 35.47 14.03 4.61
N PRO A 289 35.42 15.35 4.87
CA PRO A 289 34.63 16.28 4.06
C PRO A 289 35.15 16.42 2.61
N GLY A 290 36.46 16.27 2.36
CA GLY A 290 37.04 16.32 1.02
C GLY A 290 36.58 15.18 0.10
N ALA A 291 36.52 13.96 0.61
CA ALA A 291 36.04 12.79 -0.14
C ALA A 291 34.53 12.87 -0.43
N ALA A 292 33.75 13.42 0.51
CA ALA A 292 32.31 13.65 0.33
C ALA A 292 32.01 14.72 -0.73
N ALA A 293 32.88 15.72 -0.90
CA ALA A 293 32.74 16.74 -1.93
C ALA A 293 33.06 16.21 -3.34
N ILE A 294 34.07 15.33 -3.49
CA ILE A 294 34.42 14.69 -4.77
C ILE A 294 33.32 13.73 -5.22
N LEU A 295 32.75 12.94 -4.31
CA LEU A 295 31.62 12.02 -4.60
C LEU A 295 30.33 12.72 -5.04
N ARG A 296 30.21 14.03 -4.80
CA ARG A 296 29.06 14.85 -5.25
C ARG A 296 29.31 15.59 -6.56
N ARG A 297 30.56 15.62 -7.04
CA ARG A 297 30.96 16.35 -8.25
C ARG A 297 30.86 15.49 -9.52
N PHE A 298 30.61 14.18 -9.38
CA PHE A 298 30.27 13.21 -10.43
C PHE A 298 28.82 12.73 -10.23
#